data_AF-A0A838KQQ5-F1
#
_entry.id   AF-A0A838KQQ5-F1
#
_cell.length_a   1.000
_cell.length_b   1.000
_cell.length_c   1.000
_cell.angle_alpha   90.00
_cell.angle_beta   90.00
_cell.angle_gamma   90.00
#
_symmetry.space_group_name_H-M   'P 1'
#
loop_
_entity.id
_entity.type
_entity.pdbx_description
1 polymer ?
#
loop_
_entity_poly.entity_id
_entity_poly.type
_entity_poly.pdbx_seq_one_letter_code
_entity_poly.pdbx_strand_id
1 'polypeptide(L)'
;AGVLPAVLGADSAILDLGRSRRLFDRYQRIALAVRDRGCVFVGCERPAAWTEAHHIIAWNDGGPTDIDQGCLLCSFHHHLIHQGQWAVVMAPDGTPEIIPPARIDPDRTPIRHQRFKPRRL
;
A
#
# COMPACT_ATOMS: atom_id res chain seq x y z
N ALA A 1 -10.05 -19.81 9.83
CA ALA A 1 -9.88 -18.41 9.39
C ALA A 1 -11.26 -17.79 9.24
N GLY A 2 -11.51 -16.64 9.88
CA GLY A 2 -12.74 -15.88 9.69
C GLY A 2 -12.42 -14.63 8.90
N VAL A 3 -13.12 -14.40 7.79
CA VAL A 3 -13.06 -13.13 7.06
C VAL A 3 -14.13 -12.24 7.66
N LEU A 4 -13.74 -11.11 8.26
CA LEU A 4 -14.68 -10.06 8.65
C LEU A 4 -14.83 -9.12 7.45
N PRO A 5 -15.97 -9.13 6.74
CA PRO A 5 -16.18 -8.22 5.62
C PRO A 5 -16.33 -6.79 6.16
N ALA A 6 -15.63 -5.85 5.54
CA ALA A 6 -15.89 -4.43 5.71
C ALA A 6 -16.81 -3.96 4.58
N VAL A 7 -17.99 -3.43 4.92
CA VAL A 7 -18.95 -2.92 3.94
C VAL A 7 -18.83 -1.39 3.89
N LEU A 8 -18.59 -0.84 2.69
CA LEU A 8 -18.37 0.59 2.47
C LEU A 8 -19.66 1.29 2.02
N GLY A 9 -20.61 1.49 2.94
CA GLY A 9 -21.92 2.09 2.64
C GLY A 9 -23.00 1.04 2.34
N ALA A 10 -24.13 1.47 1.77
CA ALA A 10 -25.24 0.56 1.44
C ALA A 10 -25.03 -0.17 0.10
N ASP A 11 -24.28 0.45 -0.83
CA ASP A 11 -23.97 -0.12 -2.14
C ASP A 11 -22.63 -0.84 -2.13
N SER A 12 -22.50 -1.91 -2.93
CA SER A 12 -21.21 -2.55 -3.19
C SER A 12 -20.29 -1.60 -3.94
N ALA A 13 -19.12 -1.31 -3.38
CA ALA A 13 -18.09 -0.54 -4.05
C ALA A 13 -17.16 -1.46 -4.86
N ILE A 14 -16.85 -1.07 -6.09
CA ILE A 14 -15.86 -1.78 -6.92
C ILE A 14 -14.47 -1.44 -6.37
N LEU A 15 -13.74 -2.45 -5.93
CA LEU A 15 -12.38 -2.30 -5.40
C LEU A 15 -11.31 -2.51 -6.46
N ASP A 16 -11.68 -3.13 -7.59
CA ASP A 16 -10.81 -3.45 -8.70
C ASP A 16 -11.31 -2.73 -9.96
N LEU A 17 -10.71 -1.57 -10.26
CA LEU A 17 -11.08 -0.72 -11.40
C LEU A 17 -10.23 -1.01 -12.65
N GLY A 18 -9.22 -1.87 -12.52
CA GLY A 18 -8.24 -2.16 -13.56
C GLY A 18 -7.61 -0.88 -14.06
N ARG A 19 -7.66 -0.66 -15.38
CA ARG A 19 -7.12 0.56 -16.01
C ARG A 19 -8.17 1.60 -16.41
N SER A 20 -9.40 1.49 -15.92
CA SER A 20 -10.49 2.44 -16.27
C SER A 20 -10.26 3.86 -15.73
N ARG A 21 -9.52 4.01 -14.62
CA ARG A 21 -9.19 5.29 -14.00
C ARG A 21 -7.80 5.27 -13.37
N ARG A 22 -7.06 6.35 -13.56
CA ARG A 22 -5.70 6.50 -13.01
C ARG A 22 -5.65 6.62 -11.49
N LEU A 23 -6.62 7.32 -10.88
CA LEU A 23 -6.58 7.64 -9.46
C LEU A 23 -7.50 6.69 -8.69
N PHE A 24 -7.02 6.23 -7.54
CA PHE A 24 -7.84 5.51 -6.56
C PHE A 24 -9.01 6.39 -6.12
N ASP A 25 -10.21 5.83 -6.20
CA ASP A 25 -11.42 6.55 -5.81
C ASP A 25 -11.59 6.60 -4.28
N ARG A 26 -12.70 7.22 -3.83
CA ARG A 26 -13.01 7.36 -2.40
C ARG A 26 -13.09 6.02 -1.68
N TYR A 27 -13.76 5.03 -2.26
CA TYR A 27 -13.98 3.74 -1.60
C TYR A 27 -12.68 2.95 -1.54
N GLN A 28 -11.89 3.00 -2.60
CA GLN A 28 -10.59 2.38 -2.62
C GLN A 28 -9.65 3.01 -1.59
N ARG A 29 -9.64 4.34 -1.47
CA ARG A 29 -8.86 5.04 -0.43
C ARG A 29 -9.28 4.64 0.98
N ILE A 30 -10.57 4.39 1.23
CA ILE A 30 -11.04 3.89 2.54
C ILE A 30 -10.54 2.47 2.77
N ALA A 31 -10.66 1.58 1.78
CA ALA A 31 -10.15 0.21 1.88
C ALA A 31 -8.63 0.18 2.14
N LEU A 32 -7.86 1.01 1.43
CA LEU A 32 -6.43 1.20 1.69
C LEU A 32 -6.18 1.73 3.11
N ALA A 33 -6.97 2.69 3.60
CA ALA A 33 -6.82 3.22 4.96
C ALA A 33 -7.09 2.17 6.05
N VAL A 34 -8.11 1.31 5.85
CA VAL A 34 -8.44 0.21 6.75
C VAL A 34 -7.30 -0.82 6.78
N ARG A 35 -6.79 -1.20 5.60
CA ARG A 35 -5.71 -2.17 5.47
C ARG A 35 -4.38 -1.62 6.02
N ASP A 36 -3.96 -0.47 5.51
CA ASP A 36 -2.61 0.06 5.70
C ASP A 36 -2.43 0.77 7.04
N ARG A 37 -3.54 1.31 7.59
CA ARG A 37 -3.59 2.05 8.86
C ARG A 37 -2.67 3.27 8.94
N GLY A 38 -2.19 3.76 7.80
CA GLY A 38 -1.24 4.88 7.70
C GLY A 38 -0.15 4.61 6.67
N CYS A 39 0.91 5.42 6.70
CA CYS A 39 2.06 5.22 5.82
C CYS A 39 2.67 3.83 6.05
N VAL A 40 2.87 3.06 4.98
CA VAL A 40 3.35 1.66 5.07
C VAL A 40 4.88 1.56 5.18
N PHE A 41 5.58 2.68 5.01
CA PHE A 41 7.03 2.72 5.15
C PHE A 41 7.44 2.36 6.59
N VAL A 42 8.47 1.52 6.72
CA VAL A 42 8.87 0.93 8.00
C VAL A 42 9.21 2.01 9.03
N GLY A 43 8.53 1.98 10.18
CA GLY A 43 8.75 2.93 11.28
C GLY A 43 8.03 4.27 11.12
N CYS A 44 7.27 4.49 10.04
CA CYS A 44 6.53 5.72 9.85
C CYS A 44 5.14 5.66 10.51
N GLU A 45 4.85 6.61 11.38
CA GLU A 45 3.56 6.66 12.12
C GLU A 45 2.55 7.65 11.52
N ARG A 46 2.83 8.19 10.32
CA ARG A 46 1.92 9.15 9.68
C ARG A 46 0.56 8.49 9.43
N PRO A 47 -0.55 9.08 9.91
CA PRO A 47 -1.87 8.48 9.81
C PRO A 47 -2.38 8.51 8.36
N ALA A 48 -3.37 7.68 8.04
CA ALA A 48 -3.91 7.56 6.67
C ALA A 48 -4.39 8.91 6.09
N ALA A 49 -4.91 9.81 6.93
CA ALA A 49 -5.30 11.16 6.53
C ALA A 49 -4.15 12.00 5.93
N TRP A 50 -2.90 11.66 6.23
CA TRP A 50 -1.69 12.35 5.76
C TRP A 50 -0.94 11.56 4.70
N THR A 51 -1.66 10.70 3.97
CA THR A 51 -1.08 9.82 2.96
C THR A 51 -1.76 9.94 1.61
N GLU A 52 -0.96 9.64 0.59
CA GLU A 52 -1.33 9.51 -0.80
C GLU A 52 -1.41 8.01 -1.13
N ALA A 53 -2.31 7.66 -2.05
CA ALA A 53 -2.39 6.30 -2.57
C ALA A 53 -1.36 6.15 -3.69
N HIS A 54 -0.47 5.18 -3.53
CA HIS A 54 0.65 4.89 -4.42
C HIS A 54 0.41 3.57 -5.14
N HIS A 55 0.57 3.58 -6.46
CA HIS A 55 0.58 2.35 -7.26
C HIS A 55 1.90 1.61 -7.09
N ILE A 56 1.86 0.31 -6.78
CA ILE A 56 3.05 -0.55 -6.66
C ILE A 56 3.74 -0.70 -8.02
N ILE A 57 2.97 -1.08 -9.04
CA ILE A 57 3.39 -0.97 -10.44
C ILE A 57 2.91 0.40 -10.90
N ALA A 58 3.82 1.28 -11.30
CA ALA A 58 3.44 2.63 -11.71
C ALA A 58 2.35 2.58 -12.79
N TRP A 59 1.35 3.46 -12.68
CA TRP A 59 0.25 3.52 -13.64
C TRP A 59 0.74 3.70 -15.08
N ASN A 60 1.77 4.53 -15.26
CA ASN A 60 2.40 4.79 -16.55
C ASN A 60 3.08 3.55 -17.15
N ASP A 61 3.47 2.60 -16.30
CA ASP A 61 4.14 1.36 -16.68
C ASP A 61 3.15 0.19 -16.82
N GLY A 62 1.84 0.46 -16.80
CA GLY A 62 0.81 -0.57 -17.00
C GLY A 62 0.09 -1.01 -15.73
N GLY A 63 0.46 -0.52 -14.54
CA GLY A 63 -0.20 -0.91 -13.30
C GLY A 63 -1.68 -0.57 -13.24
N PRO A 64 -2.54 -1.40 -12.62
CA PRO A 64 -3.96 -1.12 -12.45
C PRO A 64 -4.24 -0.34 -11.16
N THR A 65 -5.42 0.27 -11.08
CA THR A 65 -5.96 0.92 -9.88
C THR A 65 -6.84 -0.09 -9.16
N ASP A 66 -6.19 -1.10 -8.59
CA ASP A 66 -6.80 -2.18 -7.79
C ASP A 66 -6.20 -2.15 -6.37
N ILE A 67 -6.94 -2.60 -5.36
CA ILE A 67 -6.50 -2.46 -3.95
C ILE A 67 -5.21 -3.22 -3.67
N ASP A 68 -5.01 -4.38 -4.28
CA ASP A 68 -3.79 -5.19 -4.15
C ASP A 68 -2.59 -4.59 -4.90
N GLN A 69 -2.82 -3.62 -5.79
CA GLN A 69 -1.79 -2.86 -6.51
C GLN A 69 -1.60 -1.44 -5.97
N GLY A 70 -2.28 -1.07 -4.89
CA GLY A 70 -2.16 0.22 -4.21
C GLY A 70 -1.64 0.10 -2.78
N CYS A 71 -1.01 1.15 -2.25
CA CYS A 71 -0.72 1.30 -0.81
C CYS A 71 -0.67 2.77 -0.38
N LEU A 72 -0.69 3.04 0.93
CA LEU A 72 -0.60 4.39 1.48
C LEU A 72 0.82 4.81 1.84
N LEU A 73 1.26 5.96 1.34
CA LEU A 73 2.54 6.58 1.67
C LEU A 73 2.34 8.05 2.06
N CYS A 74 3.04 8.53 3.09
CA CYS A 74 3.08 9.98 3.34
C CYS A 74 3.86 10.67 2.23
N SER A 75 3.65 11.98 2.04
CA SER A 75 4.30 12.72 0.95
C SER A 75 5.82 12.48 0.89
N PHE A 76 6.53 12.51 2.03
CA PHE A 76 7.96 12.23 2.06
C PHE A 76 8.34 10.84 1.50
N HIS A 77 7.72 9.77 2.01
CA HIS A 77 8.03 8.41 1.55
C HIS A 77 7.50 8.11 0.15
N HIS A 78 6.44 8.79 -0.28
CA HIS A 78 5.94 8.70 -1.65
C HIS A 78 6.99 9.21 -2.64
N HIS A 79 7.57 10.38 -2.39
CA HIS A 79 8.66 10.92 -3.20
C HIS A 79 9.92 10.05 -3.12
N LEU A 80 10.26 9.52 -1.94
CA LEU A 80 11.41 8.63 -1.76
C LEU A 80 11.32 7.38 -2.65
N ILE A 81 10.13 6.80 -2.77
CA ILE A 81 9.90 5.62 -3.63
C ILE A 81 9.92 6.02 -5.12
N HIS A 82 9.36 7.17 -5.49
CA HIS A 82 9.46 7.68 -6.87
C HIS A 82 10.89 7.96 -7.34
N GLN A 83 11.85 8.15 -6.42
CA GLN A 83 13.28 8.23 -6.78
C GLN A 83 13.87 6.90 -7.27
N GLY A 84 13.12 5.79 -7.19
CA GLY A 84 13.44 4.52 -7.84
C GLY A 84 14.45 3.64 -7.10
N GLN A 85 15.01 4.11 -5.98
CA GLN A 85 15.94 3.32 -5.16
C GLN A 85 15.22 2.42 -4.15
N TRP A 86 14.06 2.87 -3.68
CA TRP A 86 13.17 2.10 -2.82
C TRP A 86 12.00 1.59 -3.64
N ALA A 87 11.48 0.42 -3.31
CA ALA A 87 10.28 -0.11 -3.94
C ALA A 87 9.28 -0.60 -2.89
N VAL A 88 8.03 -0.80 -3.32
CA VAL A 88 6.99 -1.47 -2.55
C VAL A 88 6.61 -2.74 -3.28
N VAL A 89 6.32 -3.80 -2.54
CA VAL A 89 5.70 -5.02 -3.06
C VAL A 89 4.52 -5.42 -2.20
N MET A 90 3.57 -6.14 -2.79
CA MET A 90 2.47 -6.75 -2.05
C MET A 90 2.83 -8.19 -1.70
N ALA A 91 2.80 -8.53 -0.41
CA ALA A 91 3.02 -9.91 0.04
C ALA A 91 1.79 -10.79 -0.25
N PRO A 92 1.93 -12.13 -0.25
CA PRO A 92 0.82 -13.05 -0.54
C PRO A 92 -0.38 -12.92 0.41
N ASP A 93 -0.17 -12.37 1.61
CA ASP A 93 -1.23 -12.09 2.58
C ASP A 93 -1.90 -10.72 2.40
N GLY A 94 -1.60 -10.02 1.29
CA GLY A 94 -2.19 -8.75 0.93
C GLY A 94 -1.66 -7.56 1.74
N THR A 95 -0.49 -7.68 2.37
CA THR A 95 0.13 -6.57 3.08
C THR A 95 1.33 -5.99 2.33
N PRO A 96 1.52 -4.66 2.37
CA PRO A 96 2.63 -4.01 1.67
C PRO A 96 3.96 -4.15 2.43
N GLU A 97 5.03 -4.40 1.69
CA GLU A 97 6.40 -4.50 2.18
C GLU A 97 7.32 -3.56 1.40
N ILE A 98 8.30 -2.99 2.09
CA ILE A 98 9.28 -2.07 1.50
C ILE A 98 10.52 -2.86 1.11
N ILE A 99 10.99 -2.65 -0.12
CA ILE A 99 12.25 -3.16 -0.60
C ILE A 99 13.30 -2.04 -0.53
N PRO A 100 14.35 -2.18 0.30
CA PRO A 100 15.45 -1.22 0.33
C PRO A 100 16.29 -1.24 -0.96
N PRO A 101 17.05 -0.17 -1.24
CA PRO A 101 18.06 -0.20 -2.27
C PRO A 101 19.19 -1.17 -1.92
N ALA A 102 19.83 -1.72 -2.95
CA ALA A 102 20.97 -2.65 -2.81
C ALA A 102 22.14 -2.08 -1.97
N ARG A 103 22.27 -0.75 -1.90
CA ARG A 103 23.29 -0.08 -1.07
C ARG A 103 23.02 -0.19 0.44
N ILE A 104 21.77 -0.43 0.84
CA ILE A 104 21.36 -0.59 2.24
C ILE A 104 21.28 -2.09 2.57
N ASP A 105 20.70 -2.88 1.68
CA ASP A 105 20.65 -4.34 1.77
C ASP A 105 20.89 -4.94 0.38
N PRO A 106 22.06 -5.57 0.15
CA PRO A 106 22.41 -6.18 -1.12
C PRO A 106 21.40 -7.23 -1.60
N ASP A 107 20.76 -7.94 -0.67
CA ASP A 107 19.78 -8.99 -0.97
C ASP A 107 18.40 -8.41 -1.26
N ARG A 108 18.23 -7.08 -1.07
CA ARG A 108 16.96 -6.36 -1.26
C ARG A 108 15.80 -7.05 -0.52
N THR A 109 16.05 -7.48 0.71
CA THR A 109 15.09 -8.23 1.52
C THR A 109 13.86 -7.37 1.81
N PRO A 110 12.63 -7.86 1.52
CA PRO A 110 11.42 -7.14 1.87
C PRO A 110 11.28 -6.91 3.38
N ILE A 111 10.97 -5.67 3.76
CA ILE A 111 10.80 -5.26 5.16
C ILE A 111 9.38 -4.79 5.37
N ARG A 112 8.70 -5.48 6.28
CA ARG A 112 7.31 -5.18 6.65
C ARG A 112 7.24 -4.20 7.82
N HIS A 113 6.30 -3.25 7.76
CA HIS A 113 6.00 -2.39 8.90
C HIS A 113 5.61 -3.23 10.12
N GLN A 114 6.14 -2.87 11.30
CA GLN A 114 5.89 -3.53 12.58
C GLN A 114 4.42 -3.82 12.90
N ARG A 115 3.48 -2.97 12.43
CA ARG A 115 2.04 -3.10 12.70
C ARG A 115 1.42 -4.34 12.05
N PHE A 116 2.04 -4.88 11.00
CA PHE A 116 1.60 -6.08 10.30
C PHE A 116 2.30 -7.35 10.78
N LYS A 117 3.32 -7.23 11.65
CA LYS A 117 3.96 -8.40 12.25
C LYS A 117 3.04 -8.93 13.37
N PRO A 118 2.88 -10.25 13.51
CA PRO A 118 2.15 -10.81 14.64
C PRO A 118 2.79 -10.31 15.94
N ARG A 119 1.97 -9.83 16.89
CA ARG A 119 2.46 -9.48 18.22
C ARG A 119 2.96 -10.78 18.84
N ARG A 120 4.24 -10.84 19.22
CA ARG A 120 4.73 -11.92 20.09
C ARG A 120 4.01 -11.74 21.42
N LEU A 121 3.19 -12.72 21.79
CA LEU A 121 2.59 -12.86 23.11
C LEU A 121 3.65 -13.34 24.09
#